data_AF-A0A428QRT5-F1
#
_entry.id   AF-A0A428QRT5-F1
#
_cell.length_a   1.000
_cell.length_b   1.000
_cell.length_c   1.000
_cell.angle_alpha   90.00
_cell.angle_beta   90.00
_cell.angle_gamma   90.00
#
_symmetry.space_group_name_H-M   'P 1'
#
loop_
_entity.id
_entity.type
_entity.pdbx_description
1 polymer ?
#
loop_
_entity_poly.entity_id
_entity_poly.type
_entity_poly.pdbx_seq_one_letter_code
_entity_poly.pdbx_strand_id
1 'polypeptide(L)'
;MAIRSARLNTANLGGRFWNTIRENWYLGFTSFGGPTVHFKIFNDKFVTKLSWIDQQMYQELFSVCQAFSGPGSTKMHYCINLIHDGFLPALLSFLIWSLPGALGMYGLSIGVSNIGDSLPRAVYALLSGLNAATVGIIVLAAVQLSEKAAIDTMTRILVFLGAAAGLMYNALWYFPLLMFLAGLATVAHDFRWFHRPVKAIAAKFKREARHTADDAVEMQIQQEAAARSSDQPSHERESLPVTTQDTSTAEEEPRVVPQERRLKISWKFGLFLIVAFLISFVVVMILRGTLPNKPLLYSLFANMYLAGTIIFGGGPVVIPLLREYIVAENWVSPRDFLIGLALIQAFPGPNFNFAVYLGSLTAINGGFNSAAGAILGFLGIFVPGLITVHGTMGVWGAIRGWRWVKSSLRGVNAAAVGLIYTAVYRLWQIGYIDQGFQQGTSLAVEPWWVVVTATSYVGGYWFRVSPPVAIVAGAIMGLIWYGVVSG
;
A
#
# COMPACT_ATOMS: atom_id res chain seq x y z
N MET A 1 -4.26 21.77 29.04
CA MET A 1 -4.13 23.06 28.33
C MET A 1 -4.53 22.84 26.87
N ALA A 2 -5.78 23.12 26.54
CA ALA A 2 -6.39 22.81 25.25
C ALA A 2 -6.12 23.93 24.25
N ILE A 3 -5.27 23.68 23.25
CA ILE A 3 -5.12 24.58 22.11
C ILE A 3 -6.28 24.29 21.16
N ARG A 4 -7.33 25.13 21.24
CA ARG A 4 -8.32 25.32 20.17
C ARG A 4 -7.54 25.66 18.89
N SER A 5 -7.33 24.68 18.00
CA SER A 5 -6.79 24.96 16.67
C SER A 5 -7.79 25.86 15.95
N ALA A 6 -7.34 27.07 15.64
CA ALA A 6 -8.11 28.10 14.97
C ALA A 6 -8.97 27.52 13.84
N ARG A 7 -10.29 27.72 13.94
CA ARG A 7 -11.19 27.74 12.79
C ARG A 7 -10.71 28.86 11.87
N LEU A 8 -9.66 28.60 11.08
CA LEU A 8 -9.31 29.46 9.96
C LEU A 8 -10.56 29.51 9.09
N ASN A 9 -11.02 30.73 8.81
CA ASN A 9 -12.18 31.00 7.98
C ASN A 9 -11.86 30.52 6.55
N THR A 10 -12.09 29.23 6.28
CA THR A 10 -11.72 28.51 5.05
C THR A 10 -12.58 28.90 3.84
N ALA A 11 -13.38 29.96 3.97
CA ALA A 11 -14.24 30.46 2.90
C ALA A 11 -13.44 31.04 1.71
N ASN A 12 -12.31 31.71 1.97
CA ASN A 12 -11.49 32.31 0.91
C ASN A 12 -10.37 31.38 0.43
N LEU A 13 -10.12 31.36 -0.88
CA LEU A 13 -9.10 30.52 -1.53
C LEU A 13 -7.72 30.68 -0.87
N GLY A 14 -7.28 31.90 -0.59
CA GLY A 14 -6.00 32.18 0.07
C GLY A 14 -5.89 31.54 1.47
N GLY A 15 -7.00 31.49 2.23
CA GLY A 15 -7.03 30.83 3.53
C GLY A 15 -6.86 29.31 3.42
N ARG A 16 -7.44 28.69 2.37
CA ARG A 16 -7.27 27.26 2.09
C ARG A 16 -5.83 26.94 1.68
N PHE A 17 -5.21 27.77 0.84
CA PHE A 17 -3.80 27.66 0.47
C PHE A 17 -2.89 27.74 1.69
N TRP A 18 -3.07 28.75 2.54
CA TRP A 18 -2.26 28.93 3.75
C TRP A 18 -2.43 27.75 4.72
N ASN A 19 -3.66 27.28 4.92
CA ASN A 19 -3.93 26.09 5.72
C ASN A 19 -3.20 24.85 5.19
N THR A 20 -3.28 24.63 3.87
CA THR A 20 -2.55 23.55 3.21
C THR A 20 -1.05 23.67 3.41
N ILE A 21 -0.44 24.84 3.21
CA ILE A 21 1.00 25.04 3.43
C ILE A 21 1.35 24.73 4.90
N ARG A 22 0.66 25.37 5.85
CA ARG A 22 0.91 25.23 7.28
C ARG A 22 0.88 23.78 7.73
N GLU A 23 -0.08 23.01 7.23
CA GLU A 23 -0.23 21.63 7.66
C GLU A 23 0.64 20.64 6.88
N ASN A 24 1.08 20.95 5.65
CA ASN A 24 1.79 19.98 4.81
C ASN A 24 3.29 20.25 4.62
N TRP A 25 3.79 21.46 4.86
CA TRP A 25 5.17 21.85 4.51
C TRP A 25 6.26 20.93 5.02
N TYR A 26 6.13 20.47 6.27
CA TYR A 26 7.16 19.66 6.91
C TYR A 26 7.08 18.19 6.50
N LEU A 27 5.97 17.72 5.92
CA LEU A 27 5.80 16.31 5.58
C LEU A 27 6.81 15.85 4.53
N GLY A 28 7.22 16.74 3.61
CA GLY A 28 8.25 16.43 2.62
C GLY A 28 9.65 16.24 3.22
N PHE A 29 9.87 16.68 4.47
CA PHE A 29 11.13 16.55 5.20
C PHE A 29 11.09 15.48 6.29
N THR A 30 9.89 15.05 6.72
CA THR A 30 9.74 14.16 7.88
C THR A 30 9.06 12.82 7.59
N SER A 31 8.52 12.62 6.38
CA SER A 31 7.84 11.36 6.02
C SER A 31 8.84 10.32 5.54
N PHE A 32 9.54 9.67 6.47
CA PHE A 32 10.52 8.62 6.18
C PHE A 32 9.88 7.22 6.17
N GLY A 33 10.55 6.26 5.51
CA GLY A 33 10.21 4.83 5.58
C GLY A 33 9.21 4.34 4.53
N GLY A 34 8.84 5.19 3.57
CA GLY A 34 8.11 4.78 2.38
C GLY A 34 6.60 4.64 2.52
N PRO A 35 5.92 4.14 1.49
CA PRO A 35 4.46 4.24 1.34
C PRO A 35 3.67 3.70 2.53
N THR A 36 4.09 2.57 3.10
CA THR A 36 3.43 1.93 4.26
C THR A 36 3.46 2.82 5.49
N VAL A 37 4.61 3.44 5.76
CA VAL A 37 4.79 4.39 6.86
C VAL A 37 4.04 5.69 6.60
N HIS A 38 4.01 6.17 5.35
CA HIS A 38 3.25 7.36 4.98
C HIS A 38 1.76 7.23 5.30
N PHE A 39 1.16 6.07 5.03
CA PHE A 39 -0.24 5.83 5.41
C PHE A 39 -0.42 5.94 6.93
N LYS A 40 0.48 5.41 7.74
CA LYS A 40 0.42 5.60 9.19
C LYS A 40 0.54 7.08 9.57
N ILE A 41 1.52 7.80 9.01
CA ILE A 41 1.74 9.23 9.26
C ILE A 41 0.48 10.05 8.91
N PHE A 42 -0.16 9.76 7.77
CA PHE A 42 -1.38 10.42 7.35
C PHE A 42 -2.58 10.08 8.22
N ASN A 43 -2.70 8.83 8.69
CA ASN A 43 -3.72 8.44 9.65
C ASN A 43 -3.54 9.22 10.96
N ASP A 44 -2.35 9.18 11.56
CA ASP A 44 -2.06 9.85 12.83
C ASP A 44 -2.27 11.37 12.74
N LYS A 45 -1.88 11.99 11.62
CA LYS A 45 -2.03 13.44 11.43
C LYS A 45 -3.46 13.84 11.06
N PHE A 46 -4.00 13.33 9.96
CA PHE A 46 -5.24 13.84 9.37
C PHE A 46 -6.51 13.22 9.97
N VAL A 47 -6.40 12.05 10.60
CA VAL A 47 -7.52 11.42 11.33
C VAL A 47 -7.43 11.75 12.80
N THR A 48 -6.33 11.39 13.47
CA THR A 48 -6.26 11.46 14.93
C THR A 48 -5.99 12.87 15.46
N LYS A 49 -5.01 13.59 14.88
CA LYS A 49 -4.56 14.89 15.41
C LYS A 49 -5.39 16.06 14.90
N LEU A 50 -5.67 16.11 13.59
CA LEU A 50 -6.36 17.22 12.95
C LEU A 50 -7.86 16.96 12.74
N SER A 51 -8.30 15.70 12.79
CA SER A 51 -9.69 15.30 12.53
C SER A 51 -10.27 15.88 11.23
N TRP A 52 -9.45 15.93 10.17
CA TRP A 52 -9.88 16.39 8.85
C TRP A 52 -10.82 15.38 8.18
N ILE A 53 -10.56 14.10 8.41
CA ILE A 53 -11.38 12.98 7.95
C ILE A 53 -11.48 11.94 9.06
N ASP A 54 -12.59 11.18 9.08
CA ASP A 54 -12.77 10.10 10.05
C ASP A 54 -12.03 8.81 9.61
N GLN A 55 -11.99 7.83 10.52
CA GLN A 55 -11.31 6.56 10.28
C GLN A 55 -11.95 5.77 9.13
N GLN A 56 -13.27 5.84 8.93
CA GLN A 56 -13.95 5.11 7.86
C GLN A 56 -13.59 5.70 6.49
N MET A 57 -13.68 7.02 6.35
CA MET A 57 -13.24 7.80 5.20
C MET A 57 -11.79 7.48 4.85
N TYR A 58 -10.92 7.42 5.86
CA TYR A 58 -9.52 7.07 5.68
C TYR A 58 -9.34 5.68 5.06
N GLN A 59 -10.06 4.66 5.56
CA GLN A 59 -9.99 3.29 5.02
C GLN A 59 -10.59 3.19 3.61
N GLU A 60 -11.69 3.89 3.34
CA GLU A 60 -12.29 3.95 1.99
C GLU A 60 -11.30 4.57 0.99
N LEU A 61 -10.68 5.70 1.35
CA LEU A 61 -9.66 6.35 0.52
C LEU A 61 -8.41 5.51 0.34
N PHE A 62 -7.94 4.84 1.41
CA PHE A 62 -6.81 3.92 1.32
C PHE A 62 -7.11 2.82 0.29
N SER A 63 -8.30 2.23 0.35
CA SER A 63 -8.73 1.18 -0.60
C SER A 63 -8.76 1.69 -2.05
N VAL A 64 -9.34 2.89 -2.28
CA VAL A 64 -9.35 3.54 -3.60
C VAL A 64 -7.92 3.80 -4.08
N CYS A 65 -7.06 4.34 -3.23
CA CYS A 65 -5.67 4.63 -3.57
C CYS A 65 -4.83 3.38 -3.85
N GLN A 66 -5.20 2.23 -3.32
CA GLN A 66 -4.52 0.97 -3.62
C GLN A 66 -5.07 0.31 -4.90
N ALA A 67 -6.37 0.45 -5.15
CA ALA A 67 -7.06 -0.20 -6.27
C ALA A 67 -6.75 0.43 -7.63
N PHE A 68 -6.48 1.73 -7.66
CA PHE A 68 -6.21 2.46 -8.90
C PHE A 68 -4.72 2.69 -9.14
N SER A 69 -4.36 2.99 -10.38
CA SER A 69 -3.00 3.23 -10.85
C SER A 69 -2.29 4.37 -10.12
N GLY A 70 -0.97 4.27 -9.96
CA GLY A 70 -0.09 5.32 -9.45
C GLY A 70 0.39 5.14 -8.00
N PRO A 71 1.30 6.01 -7.51
CA PRO A 71 1.83 5.93 -6.16
C PRO A 71 0.77 6.06 -5.04
N GLY A 72 0.52 4.98 -4.30
CA GLY A 72 -0.56 4.90 -3.31
C GLY A 72 -0.56 5.99 -2.24
N SER A 73 0.58 6.23 -1.56
CA SER A 73 0.66 7.28 -0.52
C SER A 73 0.49 8.69 -1.11
N THR A 74 0.92 8.89 -2.36
CA THR A 74 0.76 10.18 -3.05
C THR A 74 -0.68 10.49 -3.35
N LYS A 75 -1.39 9.49 -3.88
CA LYS A 75 -2.83 9.57 -4.09
C LYS A 75 -3.58 9.83 -2.79
N MET A 76 -3.20 9.16 -1.70
CA MET A 76 -3.83 9.34 -0.40
C MET A 76 -3.66 10.77 0.12
N HIS A 77 -2.42 11.28 0.09
CA HIS A 77 -2.11 12.66 0.49
C HIS A 77 -2.91 13.68 -0.33
N TYR A 78 -2.93 13.48 -1.65
CA TYR A 78 -3.70 14.29 -2.57
C TYR A 78 -5.19 14.26 -2.27
N CYS A 79 -5.79 13.08 -2.09
CA CYS A 79 -7.22 12.92 -1.82
C CYS A 79 -7.67 13.55 -0.50
N ILE A 80 -6.86 13.45 0.56
CA ILE A 80 -7.15 14.09 1.85
C ILE A 80 -7.23 15.61 1.68
N ASN A 81 -6.23 16.21 1.04
CA ASN A 81 -6.21 17.65 0.78
C ASN A 81 -7.29 18.06 -0.23
N LEU A 82 -7.65 17.20 -1.19
CA LEU A 82 -8.73 17.44 -2.14
C LEU A 82 -10.10 17.52 -1.45
N ILE A 83 -10.37 16.62 -0.51
CA ILE A 83 -11.60 16.63 0.30
C ILE A 83 -11.63 17.86 1.21
N HIS A 84 -10.50 18.19 1.84
CA HIS A 84 -10.44 19.27 2.83
C HIS A 84 -10.40 20.66 2.17
N ASP A 85 -9.40 20.92 1.33
CA ASP A 85 -9.05 22.24 0.79
C ASP A 85 -9.32 22.40 -0.73
N GLY A 86 -9.72 21.34 -1.42
CA GLY A 86 -10.12 21.39 -2.83
C GLY A 86 -8.97 21.17 -3.80
N PHE A 87 -9.23 21.37 -5.11
CA PHE A 87 -8.31 20.93 -6.18
C PHE A 87 -6.95 21.64 -6.16
N LEU A 88 -6.93 22.97 -6.22
CA LEU A 88 -5.66 23.72 -6.29
C LEU A 88 -4.81 23.51 -5.04
N PRO A 89 -5.37 23.55 -3.81
CA PRO A 89 -4.59 23.23 -2.63
C PRO A 89 -4.13 21.77 -2.59
N ALA A 90 -4.89 20.81 -3.13
CA ALA A 90 -4.42 19.42 -3.24
C ALA A 90 -3.22 19.26 -4.18
N LEU A 91 -3.18 20.02 -5.29
CA LEU A 91 -2.01 20.03 -6.17
C LEU A 91 -0.80 20.68 -5.46
N LEU A 92 -1.03 21.78 -4.76
CA LEU A 92 0.00 22.44 -3.96
C LEU A 92 0.52 21.52 -2.85
N SER A 93 -0.35 20.81 -2.15
CA SER A 93 0.02 19.90 -1.08
C SER A 93 0.93 18.79 -1.62
N PHE A 94 0.59 18.22 -2.78
CA PHE A 94 1.43 17.25 -3.47
C PHE A 94 2.81 17.81 -3.78
N LEU A 95 2.90 19.01 -4.38
CA LEU A 95 4.17 19.64 -4.72
C LEU A 95 5.02 19.90 -3.47
N ILE A 96 4.43 20.48 -2.43
CA ILE A 96 5.11 20.76 -1.16
C ILE A 96 5.66 19.47 -0.51
N TRP A 97 4.88 18.39 -0.57
CA TRP A 97 5.27 17.12 0.03
C TRP A 97 6.30 16.35 -0.83
N SER A 98 6.24 16.48 -2.16
CA SER A 98 7.08 15.71 -3.09
C SER A 98 8.39 16.42 -3.46
N LEU A 99 8.38 17.75 -3.61
CA LEU A 99 9.51 18.51 -4.15
C LEU A 99 10.78 18.45 -3.29
N PRO A 100 10.75 18.51 -1.95
CA PRO A 100 11.98 18.41 -1.16
C PRO A 100 12.75 17.10 -1.43
N GLY A 101 12.03 15.98 -1.45
CA GLY A 101 12.60 14.68 -1.80
C GLY A 101 13.05 14.61 -3.26
N ALA A 102 12.29 15.19 -4.19
CA ALA A 102 12.65 15.23 -5.61
C ALA A 102 13.94 16.03 -5.85
N LEU A 103 14.08 17.19 -5.22
CA LEU A 103 15.27 18.04 -5.31
C LEU A 103 16.48 17.36 -4.67
N GLY A 104 16.31 16.69 -3.53
CA GLY A 104 17.37 15.91 -2.92
C GLY A 104 17.82 14.75 -3.82
N MET A 105 16.89 13.98 -4.39
CA MET A 105 17.19 12.91 -5.34
C MET A 105 17.85 13.43 -6.63
N TYR A 106 17.44 14.61 -7.11
CA TYR A 106 18.10 15.28 -8.22
C TYR A 106 19.55 15.67 -7.87
N GLY A 107 19.80 16.28 -6.71
CA GLY A 107 21.15 16.57 -6.25
C GLY A 107 22.01 15.31 -6.11
N LEU A 108 21.44 14.23 -5.57
CA LEU A 108 22.12 12.93 -5.47
C LEU A 108 22.46 12.33 -6.83
N SER A 109 21.61 12.53 -7.85
CA SER A 109 21.90 12.05 -9.21
C SER A 109 23.14 12.74 -9.80
N ILE A 110 23.27 14.05 -9.59
CA ILE A 110 24.44 14.82 -10.00
C ILE A 110 25.67 14.31 -9.23
N GLY A 111 25.55 14.13 -7.91
CA GLY A 111 26.63 13.58 -7.09
C GLY A 111 27.11 12.21 -7.60
N VAL A 112 26.21 11.26 -7.79
CA VAL A 112 26.54 9.91 -8.26
C VAL A 112 27.13 9.91 -9.67
N SER A 113 26.66 10.78 -10.57
CA SER A 113 27.22 10.88 -11.92
C SER A 113 28.69 11.33 -11.96
N ASN A 114 29.19 11.94 -10.88
CA ASN A 114 30.58 12.39 -10.76
C ASN A 114 31.47 11.41 -9.97
N ILE A 115 30.93 10.28 -9.50
CA ILE A 115 31.68 9.25 -8.77
C ILE A 115 32.18 8.19 -9.76
N GLY A 116 33.45 7.79 -9.62
CA GLY A 116 34.07 6.74 -10.43
C GLY A 116 33.42 5.36 -10.28
N ASP A 117 33.90 4.35 -11.00
CA ASP A 117 33.22 3.05 -11.18
C ASP A 117 32.92 2.28 -9.88
N SER A 118 33.70 2.49 -8.82
CA SER A 118 33.51 1.83 -7.52
C SER A 118 33.34 2.83 -6.37
N LEU A 119 32.34 2.60 -5.53
CA LEU A 119 32.24 3.27 -4.23
C LEU A 119 33.18 2.62 -3.19
N PRO A 120 33.63 3.39 -2.17
CA PRO A 120 34.29 2.82 -1.00
C PRO A 120 33.42 1.75 -0.33
N ARG A 121 34.01 0.65 0.14
CA ARG A 121 33.30 -0.46 0.79
C ARG A 121 32.44 -0.01 1.99
N ALA A 122 32.92 0.98 2.74
CA ALA A 122 32.16 1.59 3.84
C ALA A 122 30.78 2.13 3.39
N VAL A 123 30.67 2.66 2.17
CA VAL A 123 29.40 3.17 1.65
C VAL A 123 28.40 2.04 1.39
N TYR A 124 28.86 0.91 0.85
CA TYR A 124 28.00 -0.26 0.65
C TYR A 124 27.47 -0.83 1.98
N ALA A 125 28.31 -0.88 3.00
CA ALA A 125 27.89 -1.30 4.33
C ALA A 125 26.89 -0.31 4.97
N LEU A 126 27.13 1.00 4.81
CA LEU A 126 26.19 2.05 5.23
C LEU A 126 24.82 1.89 4.55
N LEU A 127 24.80 1.73 3.23
CA LEU A 127 23.57 1.56 2.44
C LEU A 127 22.82 0.27 2.83
N SER A 128 23.56 -0.81 3.10
CA SER A 128 22.98 -2.08 3.55
C SER A 128 22.33 -1.98 4.93
N GLY A 129 23.01 -1.31 5.88
CA GLY A 129 22.44 -1.05 7.21
C GLY A 129 21.21 -0.15 7.17
N LEU A 130 21.23 0.85 6.30
CA LEU A 130 20.10 1.75 6.03
C LEU A 130 18.89 0.99 5.44
N ASN A 131 19.11 0.13 4.44
CA ASN A 131 18.06 -0.71 3.87
C ASN A 131 17.48 -1.69 4.88
N ALA A 132 18.33 -2.35 5.67
CA ALA A 132 17.91 -3.28 6.72
C ALA A 132 16.99 -2.58 7.75
N ALA A 133 17.37 -1.39 8.21
CA ALA A 133 16.55 -0.62 9.12
C ALA A 133 15.21 -0.20 8.50
N THR A 134 15.22 0.25 7.25
CA THR A 134 14.00 0.59 6.51
C THR A 134 13.06 -0.60 6.38
N VAL A 135 13.57 -1.80 6.07
CA VAL A 135 12.75 -3.02 6.03
C VAL A 135 12.08 -3.29 7.38
N GLY A 136 12.79 -3.09 8.50
CA GLY A 136 12.22 -3.26 9.85
C GLY A 136 11.07 -2.29 10.15
N ILE A 137 11.20 -1.04 9.70
CA ILE A 137 10.13 -0.03 9.83
C ILE A 137 8.94 -0.37 8.93
N ILE A 138 9.18 -0.89 7.72
CA ILE A 138 8.11 -1.33 6.83
C ILE A 138 7.36 -2.52 7.42
N VAL A 139 8.06 -3.47 8.07
CA VAL A 139 7.43 -4.57 8.84
C VAL A 139 6.53 -4.00 9.93
N LEU A 140 7.01 -3.03 10.70
CA LEU A 140 6.23 -2.37 11.75
C LEU A 140 4.93 -1.75 11.18
N ALA A 141 5.04 -1.02 10.07
CA ALA A 141 3.88 -0.44 9.41
C ALA A 141 2.92 -1.51 8.88
N ALA A 142 3.43 -2.62 8.34
CA ALA A 142 2.61 -3.75 7.87
C ALA A 142 1.76 -4.33 9.01
N VAL A 143 2.38 -4.63 10.16
CA VAL A 143 1.70 -5.14 11.35
C VAL A 143 0.61 -4.17 11.81
N GLN A 144 0.93 -2.89 11.98
CA GLN A 144 -0.02 -1.89 12.46
C GLN A 144 -1.18 -1.63 11.49
N LEU A 145 -0.96 -1.74 10.17
CA LEU A 145 -2.05 -1.66 9.19
C LEU A 145 -2.90 -2.93 9.21
N SER A 146 -2.29 -4.10 9.42
CA SER A 146 -3.01 -5.39 9.51
C SER A 146 -3.95 -5.44 10.70
N GLU A 147 -3.52 -4.93 11.86
CA GLU A 147 -4.36 -4.85 13.06
C GLU A 147 -5.62 -4.00 12.83
N LYS A 148 -5.52 -2.95 11.99
CA LYS A 148 -6.64 -2.07 11.66
C LYS A 148 -7.54 -2.62 10.55
N ALA A 149 -7.01 -3.44 9.65
CA ALA A 149 -7.75 -3.96 8.49
C ALA A 149 -8.37 -5.35 8.73
N ALA A 150 -7.76 -6.18 9.57
CA ALA A 150 -8.12 -7.58 9.79
C ALA A 150 -9.12 -7.76 10.95
N ILE A 151 -10.25 -7.05 10.88
CA ILE A 151 -11.22 -6.97 11.98
C ILE A 151 -12.03 -8.29 12.09
N ASP A 152 -12.59 -8.75 10.97
CA ASP A 152 -13.46 -9.93 10.88
C ASP A 152 -12.74 -11.14 10.28
N THR A 153 -13.34 -12.33 10.41
CA THR A 153 -12.74 -13.58 9.92
C THR A 153 -12.49 -13.56 8.41
N MET A 154 -13.39 -12.96 7.62
CA MET A 154 -13.23 -12.87 6.18
C MET A 154 -12.06 -11.96 5.81
N THR A 155 -11.96 -10.78 6.42
CA THR A 155 -10.82 -9.86 6.18
C THR A 155 -9.49 -10.44 6.66
N ARG A 156 -9.45 -11.19 7.77
CA ARG A 156 -8.26 -11.93 8.20
C ARG A 156 -7.81 -12.96 7.16
N ILE A 157 -8.74 -13.74 6.61
CA ILE A 157 -8.46 -14.70 5.54
C ILE A 157 -7.93 -13.98 4.30
N LEU A 158 -8.54 -12.85 3.92
CA LEU A 158 -8.11 -12.08 2.75
C LEU A 158 -6.72 -11.44 2.91
N VAL A 159 -6.36 -10.97 4.11
CA VAL A 159 -4.98 -10.51 4.41
C VAL A 159 -4.00 -11.68 4.24
N PHE A 160 -4.30 -12.83 4.83
CA PHE A 160 -3.45 -14.03 4.73
C PHE A 160 -3.30 -14.51 3.29
N LEU A 161 -4.41 -14.70 2.58
CA LEU A 161 -4.41 -15.14 1.19
C LEU A 161 -3.74 -14.11 0.29
N GLY A 162 -3.97 -12.81 0.49
CA GLY A 162 -3.31 -11.75 -0.26
C GLY A 162 -1.78 -11.78 -0.09
N ALA A 163 -1.31 -11.96 1.15
CA ALA A 163 0.11 -12.09 1.45
C ALA A 163 0.72 -13.36 0.82
N ALA A 164 0.12 -14.52 1.05
CA ALA A 164 0.60 -15.80 0.52
C ALA A 164 0.61 -15.81 -1.00
N ALA A 165 -0.50 -15.41 -1.62
CA ALA A 165 -0.64 -15.30 -3.06
C ALA A 165 0.43 -14.37 -3.65
N GLY A 166 0.58 -13.16 -3.12
CA GLY A 166 1.53 -12.16 -3.62
C GLY A 166 3.00 -12.61 -3.52
N LEU A 167 3.33 -13.46 -2.54
CA LEU A 167 4.65 -14.06 -2.41
C LEU A 167 4.92 -15.14 -3.46
N MET A 168 3.91 -15.93 -3.83
CA MET A 168 4.05 -17.06 -4.75
C MET A 168 4.16 -16.66 -6.22
N TYR A 169 3.53 -15.55 -6.63
CA TYR A 169 3.48 -15.15 -8.03
C TYR A 169 3.80 -13.68 -8.24
N ASN A 170 4.71 -13.42 -9.19
CA ASN A 170 5.23 -12.10 -9.48
C ASN A 170 4.84 -11.66 -10.89
N ALA A 171 3.59 -11.20 -11.05
CA ALA A 171 3.15 -10.51 -12.25
C ALA A 171 2.43 -9.21 -11.91
N LEU A 172 2.52 -8.23 -12.82
CA LEU A 172 1.98 -6.89 -12.61
C LEU A 172 0.46 -6.87 -12.50
N TRP A 173 -0.22 -7.68 -13.31
CA TRP A 173 -1.68 -7.79 -13.34
C TRP A 173 -2.23 -8.54 -12.13
N TYR A 174 -1.38 -9.29 -11.44
CA TYR A 174 -1.81 -10.20 -10.38
C TYR A 174 -2.30 -9.46 -9.14
N PHE A 175 -1.65 -8.36 -8.77
CA PHE A 175 -2.02 -7.60 -7.57
C PHE A 175 -3.39 -6.91 -7.71
N PRO A 176 -3.68 -6.19 -8.83
CA PRO A 176 -5.03 -5.70 -9.11
C PRO A 176 -6.07 -6.81 -9.13
N LEU A 177 -5.75 -7.97 -9.70
CA LEU A 177 -6.67 -9.10 -9.73
C LEU A 177 -6.98 -9.61 -8.33
N LEU A 178 -5.96 -9.81 -7.48
CA LEU A 178 -6.16 -10.25 -6.09
C LEU A 178 -7.04 -9.27 -5.32
N MET A 179 -6.82 -7.97 -5.49
CA MET A 179 -7.64 -6.94 -4.86
C MET A 179 -9.09 -6.96 -5.36
N PHE A 180 -9.29 -7.13 -6.67
CA PHE A 180 -10.61 -7.24 -7.28
C PHE A 180 -11.36 -8.49 -6.77
N LEU A 181 -10.70 -9.65 -6.78
CA LEU A 181 -11.25 -10.91 -6.29
C LEU A 181 -11.59 -10.82 -4.80
N ALA A 182 -10.75 -10.18 -3.99
CA ALA A 182 -11.03 -9.95 -2.57
C ALA A 182 -12.27 -9.05 -2.35
N GLY A 183 -12.43 -8.02 -3.18
CA GLY A 183 -13.64 -7.20 -3.21
C GLY A 183 -14.89 -8.01 -3.53
N LEU A 184 -14.86 -8.80 -4.61
CA LEU A 184 -15.96 -9.69 -5.00
C LEU A 184 -16.28 -10.74 -3.92
N ALA A 185 -15.26 -11.35 -3.34
CA ALA A 185 -15.42 -12.37 -2.30
C ALA A 185 -16.14 -11.79 -1.07
N THR A 186 -15.80 -10.55 -0.69
CA THR A 186 -16.44 -9.87 0.44
C THR A 186 -17.88 -9.50 0.14
N VAL A 187 -18.18 -9.03 -1.08
CA VAL A 187 -19.56 -8.78 -1.53
C VAL A 187 -20.38 -10.06 -1.52
N ALA A 188 -19.85 -11.16 -2.07
CA ALA A 188 -20.57 -12.42 -2.11
C ALA A 188 -20.83 -13.01 -0.71
N HIS A 189 -19.88 -12.82 0.22
CA HIS A 189 -20.02 -13.18 1.62
C HIS A 189 -21.10 -12.33 2.32
N ASP A 190 -21.05 -11.00 2.22
CA ASP A 190 -21.96 -10.09 2.94
C ASP A 190 -23.38 -10.13 2.41
N PHE A 191 -23.56 -10.25 1.09
CA PHE A 191 -24.87 -10.42 0.48
C PHE A 191 -25.38 -11.86 0.62
N ARG A 192 -24.64 -12.73 1.33
CA ARG A 192 -25.03 -14.11 1.60
C ARG A 192 -25.40 -14.86 0.31
N TRP A 193 -24.77 -14.51 -0.81
CA TRP A 193 -25.09 -15.07 -2.13
C TRP A 193 -24.90 -16.59 -2.12
N PHE A 194 -23.89 -17.05 -1.37
CA PHE A 194 -23.59 -18.46 -1.17
C PHE A 194 -24.35 -19.12 0.00
N HIS A 195 -25.11 -18.37 0.80
CA HIS A 195 -25.78 -18.93 1.97
C HIS A 195 -26.96 -19.85 1.60
N ARG A 196 -27.59 -19.65 0.43
CA ARG A 196 -28.60 -20.56 -0.15
C ARG A 196 -27.97 -21.86 -0.67
N PRO A 197 -26.94 -21.87 -1.54
CA PRO A 197 -26.31 -23.10 -2.00
C PRO A 197 -25.52 -23.82 -0.89
N VAL A 198 -24.84 -23.11 0.02
CA VAL A 198 -24.14 -23.73 1.16
C VAL A 198 -25.13 -24.35 2.15
N LYS A 199 -26.28 -23.70 2.44
CA LYS A 199 -27.35 -24.38 3.21
C LYS A 199 -27.90 -25.59 2.48
N ALA A 200 -28.04 -25.56 1.15
CA ALA A 200 -28.51 -26.72 0.39
C ALA A 200 -27.52 -27.89 0.45
N ILE A 201 -26.22 -27.62 0.33
CA ILE A 201 -25.15 -28.63 0.41
C ILE A 201 -25.02 -29.15 1.86
N ALA A 202 -25.00 -28.26 2.85
CA ALA A 202 -24.94 -28.66 4.26
C ALA A 202 -26.21 -29.42 4.69
N ALA A 203 -27.38 -29.06 4.18
CA ALA A 203 -28.61 -29.83 4.38
C ALA A 203 -28.53 -31.20 3.71
N LYS A 204 -27.90 -31.31 2.53
CA LYS A 204 -27.67 -32.59 1.86
C LYS A 204 -26.75 -33.49 2.68
N PHE A 205 -25.59 -32.99 3.10
CA PHE A 205 -24.66 -33.73 3.97
C PHE A 205 -25.26 -34.08 5.33
N LYS A 206 -26.03 -33.17 5.94
CA LYS A 206 -26.70 -33.44 7.22
C LYS A 206 -27.85 -34.45 7.06
N ARG A 207 -28.52 -34.49 5.91
CA ARG A 207 -29.56 -35.48 5.58
C ARG A 207 -28.95 -36.84 5.28
N GLU A 208 -27.78 -36.88 4.65
CA GLU A 208 -27.01 -38.10 4.38
C GLU A 208 -26.45 -38.68 5.69
N ALA A 209 -25.87 -37.84 6.56
CA ALA A 209 -25.44 -38.25 7.89
C ALA A 209 -26.60 -38.68 8.81
N ARG A 210 -27.79 -38.08 8.66
CA ARG A 210 -29.01 -38.53 9.37
C ARG A 210 -29.48 -39.89 8.87
N HIS A 211 -29.48 -40.12 7.56
CA HIS A 211 -29.80 -41.43 7.00
C HIS A 211 -28.84 -42.51 7.51
N THR A 212 -27.54 -42.24 7.53
CA THR A 212 -26.55 -43.21 8.05
C THR A 212 -26.73 -43.47 9.55
N ALA A 213 -27.13 -42.44 10.33
CA ALA A 213 -27.41 -42.59 11.75
C ALA A 213 -28.73 -43.33 12.01
N ASP A 214 -29.79 -43.05 11.25
CA ASP A 214 -31.08 -43.72 11.36
C ASP A 214 -30.95 -45.21 10.94
N ASP A 215 -30.23 -45.50 9.85
CA ASP A 215 -29.93 -46.88 9.42
C ASP A 215 -29.08 -47.66 10.45
N ALA A 216 -28.12 -46.97 11.10
CA ALA A 216 -27.32 -47.56 12.17
C ALA A 216 -28.15 -47.84 13.43
N VAL A 217 -29.06 -46.93 13.80
CA VAL A 217 -29.98 -47.10 14.93
C VAL A 217 -31.00 -48.20 14.63
N GLU A 218 -31.51 -48.31 13.40
CA GLU A 218 -32.46 -49.36 13.01
C GLU A 218 -31.82 -50.76 13.02
N MET A 219 -30.56 -50.88 12.58
CA MET A 219 -29.76 -52.10 12.76
C MET A 219 -29.49 -52.43 14.24
N GLN A 220 -29.27 -51.42 15.08
CA GLN A 220 -29.06 -51.60 16.52
C GLN A 220 -30.34 -52.02 17.25
N ILE A 221 -31.49 -51.44 16.87
CA ILE A 221 -32.82 -51.80 17.40
C ILE A 221 -33.19 -53.22 16.98
N GLN A 222 -32.88 -53.66 15.75
CA GLN A 222 -33.09 -55.04 15.33
C GLN A 222 -32.17 -56.03 16.08
N GLN A 223 -30.93 -55.64 16.40
CA GLN A 223 -30.02 -56.45 17.22
C GLN A 223 -30.44 -56.49 18.70
N GLU A 224 -30.92 -55.39 19.27
CA GLU A 224 -31.41 -55.33 20.66
C GLU A 224 -32.78 -55.99 20.83
N ALA A 225 -33.67 -55.92 19.83
CA ALA A 225 -34.96 -56.60 19.82
C ALA A 225 -34.83 -58.13 19.73
N ALA A 226 -33.73 -58.64 19.16
CA ALA A 226 -33.41 -60.06 19.19
C ALA A 226 -32.84 -60.54 20.54
N ALA A 227 -32.46 -59.62 21.45
CA ALA A 227 -31.66 -59.95 22.63
C ALA A 227 -32.35 -59.72 23.99
N ARG A 228 -33.58 -59.18 24.06
CA ARG A 228 -34.25 -58.96 25.37
C ARG A 228 -35.73 -59.28 25.35
N SER A 229 -36.06 -60.48 25.82
CA SER A 229 -37.30 -60.75 26.56
C SER A 229 -37.12 -60.36 28.03
N SER A 230 -38.20 -59.84 28.62
CA SER A 230 -38.44 -59.56 30.05
C SER A 230 -37.96 -58.23 30.67
N ASP A 231 -38.96 -57.64 31.34
CA ASP A 231 -38.98 -56.62 32.41
C ASP A 231 -38.85 -55.10 32.11
N GLN A 232 -39.99 -54.44 32.36
CA GLN A 232 -40.20 -53.04 32.77
C GLN A 232 -39.94 -52.89 34.31
N PRO A 233 -39.83 -51.68 34.93
CA PRO A 233 -40.50 -50.43 34.55
C PRO A 233 -39.74 -49.09 34.77
N SER A 234 -40.39 -48.02 34.28
CA SER A 234 -40.46 -46.62 34.77
C SER A 234 -39.18 -45.82 35.04
N HIS A 235 -38.97 -44.75 34.24
CA HIS A 235 -38.42 -43.49 34.74
C HIS A 235 -39.01 -42.28 34.00
N GLU A 236 -39.46 -41.32 34.80
CA GLU A 236 -39.89 -39.96 34.44
C GLU A 236 -38.82 -39.23 33.61
N ARG A 237 -39.26 -38.42 32.65
CA ARG A 237 -38.41 -37.39 32.02
C ARG A 237 -39.02 -36.02 32.30
N GLU A 238 -38.33 -35.28 33.15
CA GLU A 238 -38.45 -33.84 33.30
C GLU A 238 -38.17 -33.14 31.96
N SER A 239 -39.05 -32.22 31.58
CA SER A 239 -38.84 -31.26 30.50
C SER A 239 -38.01 -30.08 31.00
N LEU A 240 -36.81 -29.89 30.46
CA LEU A 240 -36.00 -28.68 30.67
C LEU A 240 -36.65 -27.47 29.96
N PRO A 241 -36.69 -26.27 30.57
CA PRO A 241 -37.17 -25.08 29.89
C PRO A 241 -36.14 -24.58 28.88
N VAL A 242 -36.63 -24.19 27.70
CA VAL A 242 -35.88 -23.52 26.65
C VAL A 242 -35.55 -22.11 27.13
N THR A 243 -34.28 -21.84 27.45
CA THR A 243 -33.80 -20.48 27.68
C THR A 243 -33.74 -19.75 26.33
N THR A 244 -34.69 -18.85 26.10
CA THR A 244 -34.57 -17.82 25.06
C THR A 244 -33.36 -16.95 25.37
N GLN A 245 -32.31 -17.06 24.56
CA GLN A 245 -31.21 -16.10 24.56
C GLN A 245 -31.74 -14.77 24.03
N ASP A 246 -31.79 -13.77 24.90
CA ASP A 246 -31.91 -12.37 24.53
C ASP A 246 -30.78 -12.00 23.58
N THR A 247 -31.13 -11.80 22.30
CA THR A 247 -30.29 -11.07 21.36
C THR A 247 -30.20 -9.63 21.85
N SER A 248 -29.10 -9.28 22.50
CA SER A 248 -28.77 -7.88 22.76
C SER A 248 -28.63 -7.16 21.42
N THR A 249 -29.62 -6.33 21.12
CA THR A 249 -29.51 -5.29 20.11
C THR A 249 -28.40 -4.35 20.58
N ALA A 250 -27.19 -4.54 20.07
CA ALA A 250 -26.13 -3.56 20.19
C ALA A 250 -26.65 -2.26 19.60
N GLU A 251 -26.90 -1.28 20.48
CA GLU A 251 -27.26 0.07 20.11
C GLU A 251 -26.16 0.62 19.20
N GLU A 252 -26.45 0.73 17.90
CA GLU A 252 -25.65 1.53 16.98
C GLU A 252 -25.79 2.99 17.42
N GLU A 253 -24.83 3.46 18.22
CA GLU A 253 -24.69 4.88 18.49
C GLU A 253 -24.70 5.66 17.16
N PRO A 254 -25.54 6.70 17.03
CA PRO A 254 -25.58 7.50 15.82
C PRO A 254 -24.27 8.28 15.69
N ARG A 255 -23.35 7.75 14.88
CA ARG A 255 -22.11 8.43 14.48
C ARG A 255 -22.45 9.78 13.86
N VAL A 256 -22.15 10.85 14.60
CA VAL A 256 -22.21 12.23 14.10
C VAL A 256 -21.09 12.43 13.09
N VAL A 257 -21.37 12.14 11.82
CA VAL A 257 -20.52 12.52 10.69
C VAL A 257 -20.55 14.05 10.58
N PRO A 258 -19.42 14.77 10.59
CA PRO A 258 -19.42 16.20 10.32
C PRO A 258 -20.11 16.50 8.99
N GLN A 259 -21.18 17.29 9.03
CA GLN A 259 -21.91 17.72 7.85
C GLN A 259 -21.00 18.53 6.91
N GLU A 260 -20.94 18.05 5.66
CA GLU A 260 -20.66 18.80 4.43
C GLU A 260 -19.28 19.46 4.24
N ARG A 261 -18.31 18.65 3.78
CA ARG A 261 -17.52 19.03 2.60
C ARG A 261 -17.71 17.99 1.51
N ARG A 262 -18.88 18.06 0.85
CA ARG A 262 -19.16 17.25 -0.34
C ARG A 262 -18.10 17.59 -1.40
N LEU A 263 -17.41 16.58 -1.92
CA LEU A 263 -16.58 16.73 -3.12
C LEU A 263 -17.46 17.35 -4.20
N LYS A 264 -17.23 18.62 -4.54
CA LYS A 264 -17.91 19.30 -5.66
C LYS A 264 -17.31 18.84 -7.00
N ILE A 265 -17.04 17.55 -7.15
CA ILE A 265 -16.54 16.97 -8.39
C ILE A 265 -17.73 16.26 -9.04
N SER A 266 -18.15 16.73 -10.20
CA SER A 266 -19.18 16.08 -11.00
C SER A 266 -18.67 14.70 -11.45
N TRP A 267 -19.48 13.66 -11.31
CA TRP A 267 -19.15 12.32 -11.80
C TRP A 267 -18.87 12.30 -13.31
N LYS A 268 -19.52 13.19 -14.07
CA LYS A 268 -19.29 13.37 -15.52
C LYS A 268 -17.87 13.88 -15.80
N PHE A 269 -17.42 14.84 -15.00
CA PHE A 269 -16.06 15.36 -15.09
C PHE A 269 -15.03 14.31 -14.66
N GLY A 270 -15.34 13.54 -13.62
CA GLY A 270 -14.50 12.42 -13.20
C GLY A 270 -14.33 11.36 -14.28
N LEU A 271 -15.44 10.96 -14.93
CA LEU A 271 -15.42 10.03 -16.06
C LEU A 271 -14.65 10.60 -17.27
N PHE A 272 -14.85 11.88 -17.60
CA PHE A 272 -14.10 12.56 -18.65
C PHE A 272 -12.59 12.48 -18.41
N LEU A 273 -12.12 12.72 -17.18
CA LEU A 273 -10.69 12.63 -16.86
C LEU A 273 -10.14 11.20 -16.99
N ILE A 274 -10.91 10.19 -16.60
CA ILE A 274 -10.52 8.78 -16.76
C ILE A 274 -10.41 8.44 -18.25
N VAL A 275 -11.39 8.84 -19.07
CA VAL A 275 -11.37 8.61 -20.52
C VAL A 275 -10.21 9.36 -21.18
N ALA A 276 -9.99 10.63 -20.81
CA ALA A 276 -8.88 11.42 -21.31
C ALA A 276 -7.52 10.80 -20.94
N PHE A 277 -7.40 10.29 -19.71
CA PHE A 277 -6.22 9.53 -19.28
C PHE A 277 -6.01 8.27 -20.14
N LEU A 278 -7.04 7.46 -20.34
CA LEU A 278 -6.94 6.25 -21.17
C LEU A 278 -6.54 6.57 -22.61
N ILE A 279 -7.09 7.63 -23.20
CA ILE A 279 -6.69 8.12 -24.53
C ILE A 279 -5.22 8.53 -24.51
N SER A 280 -4.78 9.33 -23.54
CA SER A 280 -3.37 9.73 -23.44
C SER A 280 -2.43 8.54 -23.25
N PHE A 281 -2.84 7.53 -22.48
CA PHE A 281 -2.07 6.31 -22.27
C PHE A 281 -1.94 5.53 -23.59
N VAL A 282 -3.05 5.32 -24.31
CA VAL A 282 -3.04 4.65 -25.61
C VAL A 282 -2.14 5.38 -26.60
N VAL A 283 -2.27 6.71 -26.70
CA VAL A 283 -1.44 7.53 -27.60
C VAL A 283 0.04 7.41 -27.25
N VAL A 284 0.41 7.58 -25.98
CA VAL A 284 1.81 7.48 -25.54
C VAL A 284 2.36 6.07 -25.76
N MET A 285 1.57 5.02 -25.55
CA MET A 285 2.02 3.63 -25.78
C MET A 285 2.15 3.27 -27.26
N ILE A 286 1.24 3.75 -28.12
CA ILE A 286 1.34 3.56 -29.57
C ILE A 286 2.60 4.26 -30.08
N LEU A 287 2.78 5.54 -29.75
CA LEU A 287 3.97 6.29 -30.16
C LEU A 287 5.27 5.64 -29.65
N ARG A 288 5.26 5.08 -28.43
CA ARG A 288 6.39 4.32 -27.88
C ARG A 288 6.73 3.08 -28.71
N GLY A 289 5.73 2.43 -29.29
CA GLY A 289 5.89 1.20 -30.09
C GLY A 289 6.11 1.42 -31.58
N THR A 290 5.64 2.53 -32.16
CA THR A 290 5.64 2.75 -33.62
C THR A 290 6.70 3.73 -34.11
N LEU A 291 7.29 4.56 -33.24
CA LEU A 291 8.30 5.54 -33.66
C LEU A 291 9.65 4.85 -33.97
N PRO A 292 10.17 4.94 -35.22
CA PRO A 292 11.42 4.27 -35.61
C PRO A 292 12.67 4.83 -34.94
N ASN A 293 12.73 6.16 -34.75
CA ASN A 293 13.84 6.90 -34.14
C ASN A 293 13.33 7.74 -32.97
N LYS A 294 12.93 7.07 -31.88
CA LYS A 294 12.37 7.73 -30.70
C LYS A 294 13.45 8.54 -29.95
N PRO A 295 13.20 9.84 -29.64
CA PRO A 295 14.12 10.61 -28.80
C PRO A 295 14.29 9.97 -27.42
N LEU A 296 15.49 10.06 -26.84
CA LEU A 296 15.79 9.49 -25.52
C LEU A 296 14.84 10.04 -24.44
N LEU A 297 14.66 11.36 -24.39
CA LEU A 297 13.78 12.02 -23.40
C LEU A 297 12.31 11.61 -23.54
N TYR A 298 11.85 11.34 -24.77
CA TYR A 298 10.52 10.80 -25.00
C TYR A 298 10.41 9.36 -24.49
N SER A 299 11.43 8.53 -24.76
CA SER A 299 11.48 7.14 -24.28
C SER A 299 11.51 7.08 -22.76
N LEU A 300 12.29 7.96 -22.12
CA LEU A 300 12.29 8.17 -20.66
C LEU A 300 10.88 8.52 -20.17
N PHE A 301 10.27 9.56 -20.73
CA PHE A 301 8.92 9.97 -20.33
C PHE A 301 7.90 8.84 -20.51
N ALA A 302 7.91 8.15 -21.65
CA ALA A 302 6.97 7.06 -21.93
C ALA A 302 7.16 5.86 -20.99
N ASN A 303 8.40 5.50 -20.66
CA ASN A 303 8.71 4.45 -19.69
C ASN A 303 8.28 4.86 -18.27
N MET A 304 8.50 6.12 -17.87
CA MET A 304 8.05 6.63 -16.58
C MET A 304 6.53 6.78 -16.50
N TYR A 305 5.88 7.14 -17.60
CA TYR A 305 4.42 7.23 -17.74
C TYR A 305 3.75 5.85 -17.65
N LEU A 306 4.35 4.86 -18.31
CA LEU A 306 3.96 3.45 -18.19
C LEU A 306 4.13 2.97 -16.75
N ALA A 307 5.29 3.19 -16.15
CA ALA A 307 5.53 2.88 -14.74
C ALA A 307 4.49 3.56 -13.84
N GLY A 308 4.24 4.87 -14.03
CA GLY A 308 3.21 5.67 -13.37
C GLY A 308 1.81 5.04 -13.41
N THR A 309 1.49 4.41 -14.54
CA THR A 309 0.19 3.78 -14.81
C THR A 309 0.06 2.39 -14.20
N ILE A 310 1.13 1.62 -14.16
CA ILE A 310 1.10 0.22 -13.69
C ILE A 310 1.42 0.06 -12.20
N ILE A 311 1.72 1.16 -11.49
CA ILE A 311 1.89 1.11 -10.04
C ILE A 311 0.55 0.80 -9.37
N PHE A 312 0.47 -0.37 -8.75
CA PHE A 312 -0.61 -0.75 -7.82
C PHE A 312 0.02 -1.17 -6.49
N GLY A 313 -0.71 -1.03 -5.38
CA GLY A 313 -0.32 -1.72 -4.14
C GLY A 313 0.96 -1.23 -3.44
N GLY A 314 1.23 0.07 -3.39
CA GLY A 314 2.22 0.61 -2.43
C GLY A 314 3.70 0.29 -2.67
N GLY A 315 4.22 0.36 -3.92
CA GLY A 315 5.66 0.53 -4.19
C GLY A 315 6.52 -0.67 -4.65
N PRO A 316 6.35 -1.94 -4.23
CA PRO A 316 7.45 -2.91 -4.25
C PRO A 316 7.57 -3.64 -5.60
N VAL A 317 6.50 -3.61 -6.40
CA VAL A 317 6.47 -4.19 -7.75
C VAL A 317 7.21 -3.33 -8.75
N VAL A 318 7.39 -2.05 -8.45
CA VAL A 318 7.75 -1.06 -9.46
C VAL A 318 9.27 -0.91 -9.55
N ILE A 319 10.01 -1.24 -8.50
CA ILE A 319 11.47 -1.20 -8.51
C ILE A 319 12.04 -2.17 -9.57
N PRO A 320 11.64 -3.46 -9.63
CA PRO A 320 12.07 -4.34 -10.72
C PRO A 320 11.74 -3.81 -12.12
N LEU A 321 10.60 -3.15 -12.28
CA LEU A 321 10.19 -2.58 -13.57
C LEU A 321 10.99 -1.33 -13.96
N LEU A 322 11.23 -0.43 -13.02
CA LEU A 322 12.07 0.75 -13.28
C LEU A 322 13.49 0.31 -13.67
N ARG A 323 13.96 -0.81 -13.11
CA ARG A 323 15.20 -1.43 -13.55
C ARG A 323 15.11 -1.93 -14.99
N GLU A 324 14.07 -2.70 -15.33
CA GLU A 324 13.86 -3.18 -16.69
C GLU A 324 13.77 -2.03 -17.71
N TYR A 325 13.07 -0.95 -17.38
CA TYR A 325 12.84 0.15 -18.31
C TYR A 325 13.97 1.18 -18.43
N ILE A 326 15.03 1.06 -17.63
CA ILE A 326 16.12 2.05 -17.59
C ILE A 326 17.47 1.38 -17.64
N VAL A 327 17.67 0.35 -16.80
CA VAL A 327 18.94 -0.38 -16.71
C VAL A 327 19.08 -1.36 -17.87
N ALA A 328 18.02 -2.08 -18.27
CA ALA A 328 18.10 -2.98 -19.43
C ALA A 328 18.25 -2.21 -20.76
N GLU A 329 17.78 -0.97 -20.80
CA GLU A 329 18.01 -0.03 -21.92
C GLU A 329 19.43 0.58 -21.91
N ASN A 330 20.28 0.22 -20.94
CA ASN A 330 21.63 0.74 -20.71
C ASN A 330 21.70 2.25 -20.45
N TRP A 331 20.60 2.88 -20.00
CA TRP A 331 20.58 4.32 -19.71
C TRP A 331 21.18 4.65 -18.34
N VAL A 332 21.08 3.73 -17.38
CA VAL A 332 21.62 3.87 -16.02
C VAL A 332 22.30 2.56 -15.63
N SER A 333 23.48 2.64 -15.02
CA SER A 333 24.21 1.45 -14.60
C SER A 333 23.48 0.70 -13.47
N PRO A 334 23.63 -0.64 -13.35
CA PRO A 334 23.07 -1.39 -12.22
C PRO A 334 23.52 -0.84 -10.86
N ARG A 335 24.78 -0.39 -10.78
CA ARG A 335 25.35 0.25 -9.59
C ARG A 335 24.59 1.51 -9.20
N ASP A 336 24.43 2.46 -10.13
CA ASP A 336 23.76 3.73 -9.86
C ASP A 336 22.29 3.51 -9.50
N PHE A 337 21.65 2.54 -10.15
CA PHE A 337 20.30 2.12 -9.80
C PHE A 337 20.22 1.63 -8.34
N LEU A 338 21.13 0.76 -7.91
CA LEU A 338 21.16 0.22 -6.54
C LEU A 338 21.49 1.30 -5.50
N ILE A 339 22.42 2.22 -5.80
CA ILE A 339 22.73 3.37 -4.94
C ILE A 339 21.49 4.25 -4.76
N GLY A 340 20.88 4.66 -5.87
CA GLY A 340 19.68 5.50 -5.83
C GLY A 340 18.52 4.80 -5.13
N LEU A 341 18.37 3.49 -5.30
CA LEU A 341 17.37 2.68 -4.60
C LEU A 341 17.61 2.66 -3.08
N ALA A 342 18.85 2.47 -2.64
CA ALA A 342 19.16 2.50 -1.21
C ALA A 342 18.91 3.88 -0.62
N LEU A 343 19.33 4.94 -1.31
CA LEU A 343 19.15 6.32 -0.85
C LEU A 343 17.68 6.72 -0.77
N ILE A 344 16.87 6.41 -1.77
CA ILE A 344 15.45 6.81 -1.78
C ILE A 344 14.63 6.14 -0.69
N GLN A 345 15.03 4.93 -0.26
CA GLN A 345 14.37 4.21 0.82
C GLN A 345 14.56 4.90 2.19
N ALA A 346 15.62 5.69 2.34
CA ALA A 346 15.87 6.53 3.51
C ALA A 346 15.54 8.01 3.32
N PHE A 347 15.07 8.41 2.15
CA PHE A 347 14.75 9.81 1.89
C PHE A 347 13.33 10.12 2.35
N PRO A 348 13.06 11.34 2.84
CA PRO A 348 11.71 11.73 3.19
C PRO A 348 10.86 12.01 1.93
N GLY A 349 9.56 11.80 2.08
CA GLY A 349 8.58 12.04 1.03
C GLY A 349 8.35 10.80 0.15
N PRO A 350 7.69 10.95 -1.01
CA PRO A 350 7.34 9.80 -1.83
C PRO A 350 8.57 9.11 -2.43
N ASN A 351 8.70 7.79 -2.20
CA ASN A 351 9.80 6.98 -2.77
C ASN A 351 9.82 6.97 -4.30
N PHE A 352 8.72 7.36 -4.95
CA PHE A 352 8.67 7.51 -6.39
C PHE A 352 9.43 8.74 -6.92
N ASN A 353 9.93 9.62 -6.03
CA ASN A 353 10.96 10.59 -6.38
C ASN A 353 12.24 9.93 -6.90
N PHE A 354 12.40 8.61 -6.76
CA PHE A 354 13.41 7.83 -7.47
C PHE A 354 13.38 8.06 -9.00
N ALA A 355 12.21 8.29 -9.59
CA ALA A 355 12.09 8.59 -11.02
C ALA A 355 12.80 9.89 -11.42
N VAL A 356 12.93 10.85 -10.49
CA VAL A 356 13.66 12.11 -10.69
C VAL A 356 15.16 11.83 -10.80
N TYR A 357 15.67 10.99 -9.90
CA TYR A 357 17.07 10.54 -9.92
C TYR A 357 17.39 9.78 -11.21
N LEU A 358 16.56 8.80 -11.56
CA LEU A 358 16.74 7.98 -12.75
C LEU A 358 16.61 8.79 -14.04
N GLY A 359 15.64 9.71 -14.10
CA GLY A 359 15.45 10.60 -15.24
C GLY A 359 16.62 11.55 -15.43
N SER A 360 17.15 12.11 -14.34
CA SER A 360 18.35 12.95 -14.37
C SER A 360 19.57 12.19 -14.88
N LEU A 361 19.87 10.99 -14.34
CA LEU A 361 20.99 10.17 -14.81
C LEU A 361 20.83 9.75 -16.27
N THR A 362 19.62 9.37 -16.69
CA THR A 362 19.33 9.05 -18.10
C THR A 362 19.64 10.23 -19.00
N ALA A 363 19.27 11.45 -18.60
CA ALA A 363 19.60 12.65 -19.37
C ALA A 363 21.10 12.96 -19.39
N ILE A 364 21.79 12.84 -18.25
CA ILE A 364 23.25 13.05 -18.16
C ILE A 364 24.00 12.08 -19.07
N ASN A 365 23.70 10.79 -18.97
CA ASN A 365 24.34 9.73 -19.76
C ASN A 365 24.04 9.86 -21.25
N GLY A 366 22.88 10.45 -21.60
CA GLY A 366 22.50 10.76 -22.97
C GLY A 366 23.00 12.11 -23.51
N GLY A 367 23.77 12.89 -22.72
CA GLY A 367 24.27 14.21 -23.13
C GLY A 367 23.22 15.33 -23.13
N PHE A 368 22.09 15.15 -22.45
CA PHE A 368 21.03 16.15 -22.31
C PHE A 368 21.09 16.88 -20.97
N ASN A 369 20.28 17.95 -20.84
CA ASN A 369 20.13 18.66 -19.57
C ASN A 369 19.52 17.74 -18.50
N SER A 370 20.25 17.53 -17.41
CA SER A 370 19.85 16.70 -16.27
C SER A 370 18.50 17.11 -15.66
N ALA A 371 18.23 18.42 -15.56
CA ALA A 371 16.97 18.93 -15.03
C ALA A 371 15.77 18.57 -15.93
N ALA A 372 15.96 18.52 -17.25
CA ALA A 372 14.90 18.10 -18.17
C ALA A 372 14.54 16.63 -17.95
N GLY A 373 15.54 15.76 -17.79
CA GLY A 373 15.33 14.36 -17.43
C GLY A 373 14.62 14.19 -16.09
N ALA A 374 15.05 14.96 -15.08
CA ALA A 374 14.45 14.98 -13.75
C ALA A 374 12.95 15.36 -13.77
N ILE A 375 12.61 16.42 -14.51
CA ILE A 375 11.22 16.91 -14.66
C ILE A 375 10.37 15.87 -15.41
N LEU A 376 10.87 15.31 -16.51
CA LEU A 376 10.15 14.29 -17.27
C LEU A 376 9.92 13.02 -16.44
N GLY A 377 10.91 12.62 -15.64
CA GLY A 377 10.76 11.51 -14.70
C GLY A 377 9.70 11.77 -13.63
N PHE A 378 9.71 12.98 -13.05
CA PHE A 378 8.71 13.41 -12.07
C PHE A 378 7.29 13.40 -12.65
N LEU A 379 7.11 14.02 -13.83
CA LEU A 379 5.81 14.10 -14.48
C LEU A 379 5.33 12.72 -14.92
N GLY A 380 6.19 11.93 -15.56
CA GLY A 380 5.85 10.58 -16.02
C GLY A 380 5.36 9.69 -14.88
N ILE A 381 6.03 9.70 -13.72
CA ILE A 381 5.68 8.78 -12.64
C ILE A 381 4.42 9.21 -11.84
N PHE A 382 4.19 10.52 -11.66
CA PHE A 382 3.12 11.02 -10.78
C PHE A 382 1.84 11.42 -11.51
N VAL A 383 1.93 12.01 -12.71
CA VAL A 383 0.77 12.57 -13.42
C VAL A 383 -0.31 11.51 -13.73
N PRO A 384 0.01 10.29 -14.23
CA PRO A 384 -0.99 9.24 -14.45
C PRO A 384 -1.85 8.95 -13.22
N GLY A 385 -1.20 8.78 -12.07
CA GLY A 385 -1.85 8.46 -10.81
C GLY A 385 -2.70 9.61 -10.27
N LEU A 386 -2.22 10.85 -10.40
CA LEU A 386 -2.96 12.04 -9.95
C LEU A 386 -4.21 12.31 -10.80
N ILE A 387 -4.09 12.18 -12.14
CA ILE A 387 -5.26 12.31 -13.03
C ILE A 387 -6.27 11.21 -12.75
N THR A 388 -5.80 9.96 -12.67
CA THR A 388 -6.68 8.81 -12.43
C THR A 388 -7.38 8.93 -11.10
N VAL A 389 -6.66 9.25 -10.01
CA VAL A 389 -7.28 9.37 -8.69
C VAL A 389 -8.28 10.53 -8.64
N HIS A 390 -7.94 11.69 -9.20
CA HIS A 390 -8.87 12.81 -9.23
C HIS A 390 -10.15 12.47 -10.00
N GLY A 391 -10.01 11.79 -11.15
CA GLY A 391 -11.16 11.27 -11.91
C GLY A 391 -12.01 10.29 -11.09
N THR A 392 -11.36 9.34 -10.40
CA THR A 392 -12.06 8.35 -9.57
C THR A 392 -12.77 8.97 -8.39
N MET A 393 -12.30 10.09 -7.83
CA MET A 393 -12.95 10.77 -6.70
C MET A 393 -14.35 11.29 -7.04
N GLY A 394 -14.58 11.73 -8.28
CA GLY A 394 -15.91 12.11 -8.76
C GLY A 394 -16.88 10.93 -8.84
N VAL A 395 -16.40 9.77 -9.30
CA VAL A 395 -17.19 8.53 -9.39
C VAL A 395 -17.44 7.95 -7.99
N TRP A 396 -16.39 7.84 -7.18
CA TRP A 396 -16.43 7.33 -5.81
C TRP A 396 -17.39 8.14 -4.94
N GLY A 397 -17.40 9.47 -5.05
CA GLY A 397 -18.35 10.33 -4.35
C GLY A 397 -19.82 9.99 -4.62
N ALA A 398 -20.14 9.51 -5.83
CA ALA A 398 -21.51 9.11 -6.21
C ALA A 398 -21.88 7.70 -5.72
N ILE A 399 -20.93 6.77 -5.69
CA ILE A 399 -21.21 5.34 -5.42
C ILE A 399 -20.89 4.89 -3.98
N ARG A 400 -20.10 5.65 -3.22
CA ARG A 400 -19.64 5.25 -1.86
C ARG A 400 -20.74 4.99 -0.84
N GLY A 401 -21.95 5.52 -1.08
CA GLY A 401 -23.12 5.26 -0.24
C GLY A 401 -23.67 3.85 -0.38
N TRP A 402 -23.36 3.16 -1.47
CA TRP A 402 -23.94 1.86 -1.80
C TRP A 402 -23.35 0.74 -0.94
N ARG A 403 -24.22 -0.13 -0.42
CA ARG A 403 -23.85 -1.24 0.49
C ARG A 403 -22.80 -2.17 -0.12
N TRP A 404 -22.94 -2.50 -1.41
CA TRP A 404 -22.00 -3.36 -2.11
C TRP A 404 -20.63 -2.71 -2.31
N VAL A 405 -20.56 -1.39 -2.49
CA VAL A 405 -19.29 -0.66 -2.59
C VAL A 405 -18.54 -0.71 -1.27
N LYS A 406 -19.22 -0.44 -0.14
CA LYS A 406 -18.62 -0.54 1.19
C LYS A 406 -18.07 -1.94 1.48
N SER A 407 -18.86 -2.97 1.15
CA SER A 407 -18.45 -4.38 1.30
C SER A 407 -17.24 -4.71 0.41
N SER A 408 -17.27 -4.31 -0.87
CA SER A 408 -16.15 -4.51 -1.79
C SER A 408 -14.88 -3.82 -1.32
N LEU A 409 -14.97 -2.56 -0.87
CA LEU A 409 -13.82 -1.80 -0.40
C LEU A 409 -13.18 -2.44 0.83
N ARG A 410 -13.98 -3.05 1.73
CA ARG A 410 -13.45 -3.81 2.87
C ARG A 410 -12.55 -4.96 2.41
N GLY A 411 -12.96 -5.71 1.39
CA GLY A 411 -12.16 -6.80 0.82
C GLY A 411 -10.89 -6.31 0.12
N VAL A 412 -11.04 -5.27 -0.71
CA VAL A 412 -9.92 -4.61 -1.39
C VAL A 412 -8.88 -4.11 -0.39
N ASN A 413 -9.32 -3.50 0.72
CA ASN A 413 -8.45 -3.04 1.81
C ASN A 413 -7.64 -4.18 2.42
N ALA A 414 -8.31 -5.27 2.80
CA ALA A 414 -7.69 -6.44 3.40
C ALA A 414 -6.62 -7.06 2.48
N ALA A 415 -6.94 -7.24 1.20
CA ALA A 415 -5.96 -7.74 0.23
C ALA A 415 -4.78 -6.78 0.04
N ALA A 416 -5.02 -5.46 -0.05
CA ALA A 416 -3.96 -4.47 -0.18
C ALA A 416 -3.01 -4.49 1.02
N VAL A 417 -3.53 -4.68 2.23
CA VAL A 417 -2.69 -4.84 3.44
C VAL A 417 -1.91 -6.15 3.41
N GLY A 418 -2.51 -7.25 2.94
CA GLY A 418 -1.80 -8.52 2.72
C GLY A 418 -0.59 -8.37 1.77
N LEU A 419 -0.75 -7.62 0.68
CA LEU A 419 0.31 -7.35 -0.29
C LEU A 419 1.49 -6.54 0.29
N ILE A 420 1.32 -5.86 1.43
CA ILE A 420 2.43 -5.21 2.13
C ILE A 420 3.44 -6.24 2.64
N TYR A 421 3.02 -7.44 3.03
CA TYR A 421 3.96 -8.49 3.44
C TYR A 421 4.79 -8.99 2.25
N THR A 422 4.20 -9.02 1.05
CA THR A 422 4.94 -9.25 -0.19
C THR A 422 5.98 -8.14 -0.44
N ALA A 423 5.66 -6.89 -0.11
CA ALA A 423 6.60 -5.76 -0.17
C ALA A 423 7.84 -5.99 0.68
N VAL A 424 7.60 -6.34 1.95
CA VAL A 424 8.64 -6.61 2.94
C VAL A 424 9.57 -7.68 2.42
N TYR A 425 9.02 -8.80 1.96
CA TYR A 425 9.82 -9.91 1.45
C TYR A 425 10.66 -9.50 0.23
N ARG A 426 10.09 -8.77 -0.72
CA ARG A 426 10.83 -8.33 -1.92
C ARG A 426 11.97 -7.37 -1.58
N LEU A 427 11.72 -6.41 -0.69
CA LEU A 427 12.76 -5.50 -0.22
C LEU A 427 13.84 -6.22 0.60
N TRP A 428 13.45 -7.24 1.37
CA TRP A 428 14.38 -8.10 2.08
C TRP A 428 15.33 -8.85 1.12
N GLN A 429 14.83 -9.36 0.00
CA GLN A 429 15.62 -10.14 -0.97
C GLN A 429 16.65 -9.31 -1.75
N ILE A 430 16.51 -7.98 -1.79
CA ILE A 430 17.42 -7.08 -2.52
C ILE A 430 18.13 -6.07 -1.61
N GLY A 431 17.88 -6.13 -0.30
CA GLY A 431 18.28 -5.09 0.64
C GLY A 431 19.77 -5.04 0.93
N TYR A 432 20.48 -6.17 0.81
CA TYR A 432 21.93 -6.22 1.03
C TYR A 432 22.67 -5.88 -0.27
N ILE A 433 23.51 -4.83 -0.25
CA ILE A 433 24.24 -4.32 -1.41
C ILE A 433 25.73 -4.36 -1.12
N ASP A 434 26.51 -4.88 -2.07
CA ASP A 434 27.98 -4.94 -1.99
C ASP A 434 28.59 -4.74 -3.39
N GLN A 435 29.90 -4.48 -3.45
CA GLN A 435 30.67 -4.25 -4.69
C GLN A 435 30.50 -5.37 -5.72
N GLY A 436 30.33 -6.62 -5.28
CA GLY A 436 30.15 -7.77 -6.16
C GLY A 436 28.71 -8.00 -6.65
N PHE A 437 27.72 -7.30 -6.09
CA PHE A 437 26.32 -7.59 -6.38
C PHE A 437 25.73 -6.66 -7.43
N GLN A 438 25.44 -7.23 -8.60
CA GLN A 438 24.73 -6.55 -9.67
C GLN A 438 23.25 -6.31 -9.35
N GLN A 439 22.63 -7.10 -8.46
CA GLN A 439 21.17 -7.05 -8.22
C GLN A 439 20.74 -6.84 -6.76
N GLY A 440 21.69 -6.60 -5.85
CA GLY A 440 21.45 -6.79 -4.42
C GLY A 440 21.23 -8.26 -4.07
N THR A 441 21.28 -8.59 -2.78
CA THR A 441 21.01 -9.94 -2.27
C THR A 441 20.18 -9.86 -0.99
N SER A 442 19.83 -11.04 -0.48
CA SER A 442 19.01 -11.17 0.72
C SER A 442 19.72 -10.62 1.95
N LEU A 443 19.01 -9.84 2.75
CA LEU A 443 19.46 -9.43 4.09
C LEU A 443 19.69 -10.64 5.02
N ALA A 444 19.18 -11.84 4.66
CA ALA A 444 19.41 -13.05 5.43
C ALA A 444 20.80 -13.67 5.25
N VAL A 445 21.57 -13.24 4.24
CA VAL A 445 22.92 -13.80 3.97
C VAL A 445 23.85 -13.59 5.15
N GLU A 446 23.78 -12.41 5.77
CA GLU A 446 24.58 -12.05 6.93
C GLU A 446 23.67 -11.80 8.14
N PRO A 447 23.85 -12.53 9.27
CA PRO A 447 23.01 -12.39 10.45
C PRO A 447 22.94 -10.96 11.00
N TRP A 448 23.99 -10.15 10.79
CA TRP A 448 24.03 -8.76 11.24
C TRP A 448 22.89 -7.91 10.66
N TRP A 449 22.54 -8.08 9.39
CA TRP A 449 21.45 -7.32 8.79
C TRP A 449 20.08 -7.71 9.35
N VAL A 450 19.94 -8.96 9.79
CA VAL A 450 18.76 -9.43 10.54
C VAL A 450 18.67 -8.70 11.89
N VAL A 451 19.79 -8.54 12.60
CA VAL A 451 19.86 -7.79 13.87
C VAL A 451 19.45 -6.33 13.67
N VAL A 452 19.97 -5.66 12.63
CA VAL A 452 19.62 -4.27 12.31
C VAL A 452 18.11 -4.13 12.01
N THR A 453 17.57 -5.07 11.23
CA THR A 453 16.15 -5.10 10.88
C THR A 453 15.27 -5.32 12.12
N ALA A 454 15.60 -6.31 12.96
CA ALA A 454 14.89 -6.62 14.19
C ALA A 454 14.96 -5.45 15.19
N THR A 455 16.12 -4.83 15.34
CA THR A 455 16.34 -3.66 16.21
C THR A 455 15.44 -2.51 15.79
N SER A 456 15.33 -2.25 14.49
CA SER A 456 14.48 -1.18 13.95
C SER A 456 13.00 -1.45 14.17
N TYR A 457 12.55 -2.71 13.98
CA TYR A 457 11.18 -3.13 14.27
C TYR A 457 10.85 -3.01 15.77
N VAL A 458 11.66 -3.61 16.64
CA VAL A 458 11.46 -3.62 18.09
C VAL A 458 11.53 -2.21 18.67
N GLY A 459 12.52 -1.43 18.24
CA GLY A 459 12.69 -0.03 18.60
C GLY A 459 11.47 0.82 18.24
N GLY A 460 10.94 0.65 17.03
CA GLY A 460 9.75 1.37 16.60
C GLY A 460 8.45 0.91 17.31
N TYR A 461 8.29 -0.40 17.53
CA TYR A 461 7.08 -0.96 18.14
C TYR A 461 6.96 -0.65 19.63
N TRP A 462 7.98 -0.97 20.42
CA TRP A 462 7.93 -0.87 21.88
C TRP A 462 8.48 0.44 22.42
N PHE A 463 9.56 0.95 21.82
CA PHE A 463 10.26 2.14 22.29
C PHE A 463 9.86 3.42 21.56
N ARG A 464 8.93 3.32 20.59
CA ARG A 464 8.44 4.44 19.76
C ARG A 464 9.58 5.23 19.08
N VAL A 465 10.67 4.54 18.72
CA VAL A 465 11.76 5.14 17.95
C VAL A 465 11.21 5.63 16.62
N SER A 466 11.53 6.88 16.27
CA SER A 466 11.03 7.47 15.03
C SER A 466 11.73 6.84 13.81
N PRO A 467 11.05 6.71 12.66
CA PRO A 467 11.65 6.15 11.45
C PRO A 467 13.00 6.77 11.05
N PRO A 468 13.19 8.10 11.02
CA PRO A 468 14.50 8.66 10.66
C PRO A 468 15.61 8.28 11.63
N VAL A 469 15.32 8.19 12.94
CA VAL A 469 16.32 7.77 13.94
C VAL A 469 16.72 6.30 13.73
N ALA A 470 15.74 5.43 13.48
CA ALA A 470 16.00 4.02 13.19
C ALA A 470 16.83 3.84 11.91
N ILE A 471 16.54 4.60 10.85
CA ILE A 471 17.30 4.57 9.58
C ILE A 471 18.74 5.03 9.79
N VAL A 472 18.97 6.13 10.51
CA VAL A 472 20.33 6.62 10.83
C VAL A 472 21.07 5.62 11.73
N ALA A 473 20.40 5.04 12.72
CA ALA A 473 20.98 3.98 13.55
C ALA A 473 21.37 2.75 12.69
N GLY A 474 20.54 2.38 11.71
CA GLY A 474 20.84 1.36 10.70
C GLY A 474 22.12 1.65 9.92
N ALA A 475 22.25 2.87 9.39
CA ALA A 475 23.45 3.32 8.68
C ALA A 475 24.71 3.23 9.56
N ILE A 476 24.62 3.67 10.82
CA ILE A 476 25.72 3.59 11.79
C ILE A 476 26.08 2.13 12.08
N MET A 477 25.10 1.27 12.32
CA MET A 477 25.32 -0.17 12.53
C MET A 477 25.97 -0.84 11.31
N GLY A 478 25.66 -0.39 10.09
CA GLY A 478 26.35 -0.81 8.88
C GLY A 478 27.82 -0.41 8.85
N LEU A 479 28.14 0.83 9.24
CA LEU A 479 29.54 1.28 9.37
C LEU A 479 30.30 0.54 10.47
N ILE A 480 29.66 0.23 11.60
CA ILE A 480 30.25 -0.57 12.67
C ILE A 480 30.61 -1.96 12.15
N TRP A 481 29.70 -2.61 11.44
CA TRP A 481 29.97 -3.91 10.80
C TRP A 481 31.15 -3.84 9.84
N TYR A 482 31.22 -2.79 9.01
CA TYR A 482 32.37 -2.58 8.13
C TYR A 482 33.68 -2.47 8.91
N GLY A 483 33.71 -1.70 10.00
CA GLY A 483 34.90 -1.54 10.83
C GLY A 483 35.35 -2.84 11.51
N VAL A 484 34.42 -3.72 11.87
CA VAL A 484 34.70 -5.02 12.51
C VAL A 484 35.14 -6.07 11.49
N VAL A 485 34.56 -6.08 10.29
CA VAL A 485 34.86 -7.10 9.26
C VAL A 485 36.08 -6.72 8.41
N SER A 486 36.39 -5.43 8.30
CA SER A 486 37.51 -4.94 7.48
C SER A 486 38.78 -4.64 8.28
N GLY A 487 38.70 -4.66 9.60
CA GLY A 487 39.85 -4.62 10.51
C GLY A 487 40.31 -6.02 10.84
#